data_AF-K1RQB9-F1
#
_entry.id   AF-K1RQB9-F1
#
_cell.length_a   1.000
_cell.length_b   1.000
_cell.length_c   1.000
_cell.angle_alpha   90.00
_cell.angle_beta   90.00
_cell.angle_gamma   90.00
#
_symmetry.space_group_name_H-M   'P 1'
#
loop_
_entity.id
_entity.type
_entity.pdbx_description
1 polymer ?
#
loop_
_entity_poly.entity_id
_entity_poly.type
_entity_poly.pdbx_seq_one_letter_code
_entity_poly.pdbx_strand_id
1 'polypeptide(L)' 'ENGVEYRFSTGGHTGMLVPVYLYGTGADRISGVMDNTDLSKQLMQLLGLAE' A
#
# COMPACT_ATOMS: atom_id res chain seq x y z
N GLU A 1 -4.04 -0.60 32.81
CA GLU A 1 -3.02 -0.18 31.83
C GLU A 1 -1.77 -1.02 32.07
N ASN A 2 -1.37 -1.87 31.11
CA ASN A 2 -0.47 -3.02 31.34
C ASN A 2 1.03 -2.65 31.49
N GLY A 3 1.36 -1.43 31.93
CA GLY A 3 2.76 -1.01 32.20
C GLY A 3 3.67 -0.90 30.98
N VAL A 4 3.12 -0.86 29.76
CA VAL A 4 3.91 -0.73 28.51
C VAL A 4 4.07 0.75 28.16
N GLU A 5 5.32 1.20 28.03
CA GLU A 5 5.67 2.55 27.57
C GLU A 5 5.86 2.56 26.05
N TYR A 6 5.16 3.47 25.36
CA TYR A 6 5.30 3.68 23.91
C TYR A 6 6.19 4.90 23.64
N ARG A 7 7.17 4.76 22.76
CA ARG A 7 8.09 5.83 22.38
C ARG A 7 7.99 6.10 20.88
N PHE A 8 7.74 7.35 20.53
CA PHE A 8 7.65 7.81 19.14
C PHE A 8 8.86 8.67 18.81
N SER A 9 9.50 8.41 17.67
CA SER A 9 10.64 9.20 17.20
C SER A 9 10.24 10.56 16.61
N THR A 10 8.98 10.72 16.20
CA THR A 10 8.42 11.95 15.64
C THR A 10 6.89 11.98 15.81
N GLY A 11 6.31 13.18 15.85
CA GLY A 11 4.86 13.39 15.72
C GLY A 11 4.40 13.67 14.27
N GLY A 12 5.33 13.69 13.32
CA GLY A 12 5.06 13.88 11.88
C GLY A 12 5.06 12.57 11.09
N HIS A 13 4.95 12.69 9.76
CA HIS A 13 5.04 11.53 8.85
C HIS A 13 6.46 10.94 8.81
N THR A 14 6.53 9.65 8.49
CA THR A 14 7.79 8.94 8.19
C THR A 14 7.79 8.48 6.74
N GLY A 15 8.97 8.21 6.17
CA GLY A 15 9.14 7.73 4.79
C GLY A 15 9.22 6.21 4.65
N MET A 16 8.71 5.45 5.62
CA MET A 16 8.69 3.99 5.57
C MET A 16 7.80 3.50 4.42
N LEU A 17 8.17 2.39 3.77
CA LEU A 17 7.25 1.66 2.90
C LEU A 17 5.97 1.29 3.66
N VAL A 18 4.83 1.46 3.02
CA VAL A 18 3.52 1.11 3.59
C VAL A 18 2.93 -0.10 2.86
N PRO A 19 2.31 -1.05 3.57
CA PRO A 19 1.68 -2.21 2.94
C PRO A 19 0.38 -1.81 2.25
N VAL A 20 0.12 -2.41 1.09
CA VAL A 20 -1.17 -2.38 0.39
C VAL A 20 -1.67 -3.82 0.30
N TYR A 21 -2.94 -4.05 0.66
CA TYR A 21 -3.59 -5.35 0.57
C TYR A 21 -4.68 -5.32 -0.50
N LEU A 22 -4.68 -6.31 -1.38
CA LEU A 22 -5.67 -6.47 -2.44
C LEU A 22 -6.40 -7.80 -2.26
N TYR A 23 -7.70 -7.81 -2.57
CA TYR A 23 -8.56 -8.98 -2.47
C TYR A 23 -9.57 -9.00 -3.62
N GLY A 24 -9.93 -10.20 -4.07
CA GLY A 24 -10.90 -10.43 -5.14
C GLY A 24 -10.24 -10.85 -6.46
N THR A 25 -11.03 -10.84 -7.53
CA THR A 25 -10.61 -11.28 -8.86
C THR A 25 -9.46 -10.42 -9.39
N GLY A 26 -8.33 -11.04 -9.71
CA GLY A 26 -7.15 -10.36 -10.24
C GLY A 26 -6.25 -9.71 -9.18
N ALA A 27 -6.55 -9.86 -7.88
CA ALA A 27 -5.71 -9.33 -6.81
C ALA A 27 -4.29 -9.93 -6.83
N ASP A 28 -4.14 -11.17 -7.26
CA ASP A 28 -2.87 -11.88 -7.42
C ASP A 28 -1.97 -11.29 -8.52
N ARG A 29 -2.54 -10.52 -9.44
CA ARG A 29 -1.82 -9.89 -10.56
C ARG A 29 -1.08 -8.61 -10.17
N ILE A 30 -1.37 -8.06 -8.99
CA ILE A 30 -0.69 -6.88 -8.45
C ILE A 30 -0.01 -7.28 -7.15
N SER A 31 1.32 -7.34 -7.17
CA SER A 31 2.13 -7.66 -6.00
C SER A 31 3.54 -7.08 -6.14
N GLY A 32 4.27 -7.03 -5.03
CA GLY A 32 5.64 -6.52 -4.97
C GLY A 32 5.74 -5.09 -4.40
N VAL A 33 6.92 -4.50 -4.56
CA VAL A 33 7.21 -3.11 -4.16
C VAL A 33 7.04 -2.22 -5.38
N MET A 34 6.26 -1.16 -5.25
CA MET A 34 5.95 -0.24 -6.33
C MET A 34 5.77 1.19 -5.81
N ASP A 35 5.88 2.16 -6.71
CA ASP A 35 5.48 3.54 -6.42
C ASP A 35 3.95 3.62 -6.29
N ASN A 36 3.45 4.53 -5.46
CA ASN A 36 2.01 4.67 -5.25
C ASN A 36 1.26 5.12 -6.51
N THR A 37 1.93 5.80 -7.44
CA THR A 37 1.34 6.20 -8.72
C THR A 37 1.18 5.04 -9.70
N ASP A 38 1.93 3.95 -9.53
CA ASP A 38 1.79 2.78 -10.40
C ASP A 38 0.57 1.94 -10.06
N LEU A 39 0.10 1.98 -8.81
CA LEU A 39 -1.08 1.24 -8.37
C LEU A 39 -2.33 1.61 -9.18
N SER A 40 -2.56 2.90 -9.45
CA SER A 40 -3.72 3.34 -10.24
C SER A 40 -3.64 2.87 -11.69
N LYS A 41 -2.43 2.88 -12.29
CA LYS A 41 -2.19 2.41 -13.66
C LYS A 41 -2.47 0.91 -13.77
N GLN A 42 -1.99 0.12 -12.81
CA GLN A 42 -2.23 -1.32 -12.77
C GLN A 42 -3.71 -1.65 -12.56
N LEU A 43 -4.42 -0.88 -11.72
CA LEU A 43 -5.88 -1.03 -11.56
C LEU A 43 -6.63 -0.71 -12.87
N MET A 44 -6.24 0.35 -13.59
CA MET A 44 -6.83 0.65 -14.90
C MET A 44 -6.60 -0.47 -15.91
N GLN A 45 -5.41 -1.07 -15.92
CA GLN A 45 -5.11 -2.24 -16.76
C GLN A 45 -5.99 -3.44 -16.39
N LEU A 46 -6.17 -3.74 -15.10
CA LEU A 46 -7.04 -4.83 -14.65
C LEU A 46 -8.50 -4.64 -15.05
N LEU A 47 -8.96 -3.40 -15.08
CA LEU A 47 -10.33 -3.04 -15.46
C LEU A 47 -10.53 -2.94 -16.99
N GLY A 48 -9.46 -3.05 -17.78
CA GLY A 48 -9.52 -2.85 -19.23
C GLY A 48 -9.79 -1.39 -19.62
N LEU A 49 -9.36 -0.44 -18.79
CA LEU A 49 -9.54 1.00 -18.98
C LEU A 49 -8.27 1.72 -19.44
N ALA A 50 -7.15 1.01 -19.55
CA ALA A 50 -5.91 1.53 -20.11
C ALA A 50 -5.97 1.45 -21.65
N GLU A 51 -5.64 2.55 -22.33
CA GLU A 51 -5.43 2.60 -23.79
C GLU A 51 -4.17 1.86 -24.22
#